data_AF-A0A5C8UD29-F1
#
_entry.id   AF-A0A5C8UD29-F1
#
_cell.length_a   1.000
_cell.length_b   1.000
_cell.length_c   1.000
_cell.angle_alpha   90.00
_cell.angle_beta   90.00
_cell.angle_gamma   90.00
#
_symmetry.space_group_name_H-M   'P 1'
#
loop_
_entity.id
_entity.type
_entity.pdbx_description
1 polymer ?
#
loop_
_entity_poly.entity_id
_entity_poly.type
_entity_poly.pdbx_seq_one_letter_code
_entity_poly.pdbx_strand_id
1 'polypeptide(L)'
;SGDSEIAILNAVYDYLIDTDAAFNLAPRLASSWEVSDDGLAYTLHIRQDAVFHDGSPVTADDVLWTLQWQLAAEGTVANLLADAVSVETGADNTVVITLTA
;
A
#
# COMPACT_ATOMS: atom_id res chain seq x y z
N SER A 1 -5.29 9.70 -14.53
CA SER A 1 -6.37 10.61 -14.93
C SER A 1 -5.76 11.90 -15.47
N GLY A 2 -6.52 12.74 -16.17
CA GLY A 2 -6.06 14.07 -16.62
C GLY A 2 -6.22 15.17 -15.57
N ASP A 3 -6.61 14.81 -14.34
CA ASP A 3 -6.91 15.77 -13.28
C ASP A 3 -5.61 16.26 -12.67
N SER A 4 -5.42 17.59 -12.70
CA SER A 4 -4.21 18.24 -12.17
C SER A 4 -3.96 17.93 -10.70
N GLU A 5 -5.01 17.62 -9.94
CA GLU A 5 -4.91 17.16 -8.55
C GLU A 5 -4.10 15.87 -8.44
N ILE A 6 -4.41 14.86 -9.25
CA ILE A 6 -3.69 13.57 -9.21
C ILE A 6 -2.25 13.74 -9.68
N ALA A 7 -1.99 14.63 -10.64
CA ALA A 7 -0.63 14.95 -11.05
C ALA A 7 0.20 15.58 -9.91
N ILE A 8 -0.41 16.46 -9.11
CA ILE A 8 0.25 17.08 -7.95
C ILE A 8 0.47 16.04 -6.85
N LEU A 9 -0.52 15.20 -6.56
CA LEU A 9 -0.40 14.16 -5.53
C LEU A 9 0.72 13.17 -5.87
N ASN A 10 0.82 12.74 -7.13
CA ASN A 10 1.88 11.82 -7.59
C ASN A 10 3.28 12.44 -7.60
N ALA A 11 3.39 13.78 -7.52
CA ALA A 11 4.68 14.45 -7.36
C ALA A 11 5.16 14.47 -5.90
N VAL A 12 4.25 14.26 -4.95
CA VAL A 12 4.53 14.37 -3.50
C VAL A 12 4.49 13.00 -2.82
N TYR A 13 3.55 12.14 -3.19
CA TYR A 13 3.31 10.81 -2.62
C TYR A 13 3.53 9.72 -3.66
N ASP A 14 3.78 8.51 -3.19
CA ASP A 14 3.88 7.31 -4.03
C ASP A 14 2.82 6.28 -3.63
N TYR A 15 2.46 5.41 -4.57
CA TYR A 15 1.54 4.30 -4.32
C TYR A 15 2.28 3.05 -3.80
N LEU A 16 1.54 2.10 -3.22
CA LEU A 16 2.09 0.77 -2.93
C LEU A 16 2.32 -0.02 -4.22
N ILE A 17 1.28 -0.09 -5.05
CA ILE A 17 1.24 -0.78 -6.33
C ILE A 17 0.56 0.16 -7.32
N ASP A 18 1.00 0.14 -8.58
CA ASP A 18 0.39 0.90 -9.67
C ASP A 18 0.03 -0.04 -10.81
N THR A 19 -0.52 0.51 -11.89
CA THR A 19 -0.83 -0.24 -13.11
C THR A 19 0.03 0.28 -14.26
N ASP A 20 0.67 -0.62 -15.01
CA ASP A 20 1.45 -0.25 -16.19
C ASP A 20 0.55 0.13 -17.39
N ALA A 21 1.18 0.56 -18.49
CA ALA A 21 0.47 0.95 -19.71
C ALA A 21 -0.32 -0.20 -20.37
N ALA A 22 -0.06 -1.45 -19.98
CA ALA A 22 -0.73 -2.65 -20.47
C ALA A 22 -1.77 -3.20 -19.48
N PHE A 23 -2.09 -2.44 -18.42
CA PHE A 23 -3.03 -2.82 -17.36
C PHE A 23 -2.58 -3.96 -16.44
N ASN A 24 -1.27 -4.23 -16.37
CA ASN A 24 -0.72 -5.16 -15.38
C ASN A 24 -0.36 -4.44 -14.09
N LEU A 25 -0.44 -5.15 -12.96
CA LEU A 25 0.06 -4.66 -11.68
C LEU A 25 1.58 -4.43 -11.77
N ALA A 26 2.02 -3.26 -11.32
CA ALA A 26 3.39 -2.80 -11.38
C ALA A 26 3.89 -2.37 -9.99
N PRO A 27 5.12 -2.75 -9.60
CA PRO A 27 5.73 -2.32 -8.34
C PRO A 27 5.86 -0.79 -8.23
N ARG A 28 5.68 -0.27 -7.01
CA ARG A 28 6.01 1.11 -6.61
C ARG A 28 6.78 1.09 -5.29
N LEU A 29 6.18 1.53 -4.19
CA LEU A 29 6.75 1.39 -2.86
C LEU A 29 6.81 -0.09 -2.43
N ALA A 30 5.79 -0.89 -2.78
CA ALA A 30 5.88 -2.34 -2.69
C ALA A 30 6.63 -2.87 -3.92
N SER A 31 7.79 -3.49 -3.66
CA SER A 31 8.67 -4.07 -4.68
C SER A 31 8.15 -5.41 -5.24
N SER A 32 7.45 -6.17 -4.39
CA SER A 32 6.80 -7.42 -4.73
C SER A 32 5.67 -7.71 -3.75
N TRP A 33 4.83 -8.69 -4.08
CA TRP A 33 3.80 -9.17 -3.18
C TRP A 33 3.55 -10.66 -3.36
N GLU A 34 3.04 -11.28 -2.31
CA GLU A 34 2.62 -12.67 -2.27
C GLU A 34 1.14 -12.73 -1.91
N VAL A 35 0.44 -13.73 -2.46
CA VAL A 35 -0.96 -13.98 -2.18
C VAL A 35 -1.08 -15.42 -1.69
N SER A 36 -1.76 -15.64 -0.57
CA SER A 36 -2.02 -16.98 -0.06
C SER A 36 -2.90 -17.81 -1.01
N ASP A 37 -2.84 -19.13 -0.88
CA ASP A 37 -3.60 -20.06 -1.73
C ASP A 37 -5.12 -19.84 -1.69
N ASP A 38 -5.65 -19.34 -0.56
CA ASP A 38 -7.07 -19.01 -0.37
C ASP A 38 -7.43 -17.58 -0.83
N GLY A 39 -6.44 -16.78 -1.24
CA GLY A 39 -6.64 -15.40 -1.69
C GLY A 39 -7.00 -14.41 -0.58
N LEU A 40 -6.87 -14.80 0.69
CA LEU A 40 -7.28 -14.00 1.85
C LEU A 40 -6.12 -13.27 2.52
N ALA A 41 -4.86 -13.65 2.29
CA ALA A 41 -3.69 -12.98 2.84
C ALA A 41 -2.76 -12.45 1.74
N TYR A 42 -2.37 -11.19 1.88
CA TYR A 42 -1.48 -10.49 0.96
C TYR A 42 -0.27 -9.97 1.73
N THR A 43 0.93 -10.40 1.35
CA THR A 43 2.19 -9.92 1.93
C THR A 43 2.85 -8.97 0.96
N LEU A 44 3.00 -7.70 1.32
CA LEU A 44 3.65 -6.67 0.51
C LEU A 44 5.08 -6.45 0.99
N HIS A 45 6.06 -6.48 0.08
CA HIS A 45 7.48 -6.27 0.38
C HIS A 45 7.89 -4.83 0.10
N ILE A 46 8.15 -4.05 1.14
CA ILE A 46 8.45 -2.61 1.00
C ILE A 46 9.92 -2.41 0.64
N ARG A 47 10.17 -1.56 -0.37
CA ARG A 47 11.52 -1.22 -0.84
C ARG A 47 12.40 -0.69 0.29
N GLN A 48 13.63 -1.19 0.34
CA GLN A 48 14.63 -0.82 1.36
C GLN A 48 15.36 0.50 1.05
N ASP A 49 15.25 0.99 -0.18
CA ASP A 49 15.89 2.23 -0.65
C ASP A 49 14.94 3.44 -0.65
N ALA A 50 13.69 3.25 -0.21
CA ALA A 50 12.70 4.30 -0.15
C ALA A 50 12.99 5.27 1.01
N VAL A 51 12.96 6.57 0.71
CA VAL A 51 13.16 7.65 1.69
C VAL A 51 12.08 8.71 1.52
N PHE A 52 11.65 9.30 2.63
CA PHE A 52 10.81 10.49 2.62
C PHE A 52 11.62 11.73 2.20
N HIS A 53 10.92 12.82 1.89
CA HIS A 53 11.54 14.08 1.45
C HIS A 53 12.45 14.72 2.50
N ASP A 54 12.33 14.34 3.77
CA ASP A 54 13.21 14.78 4.86
C ASP A 54 14.45 13.89 5.04
N GLY A 55 14.56 12.81 4.27
CA GLY A 55 15.66 11.85 4.29
C GLY A 55 15.48 10.68 5.26
N SER A 56 14.39 10.60 6.01
CA SER A 56 14.07 9.43 6.82
C SER A 56 13.69 8.22 5.94
N PRO A 57 14.06 6.99 6.33
CA PRO A 57 13.68 5.80 5.56
C PRO A 57 12.17 5.54 5.67
N VAL A 58 11.58 5.05 4.58
CA VAL A 58 10.20 4.55 4.59
C VAL A 58 10.20 3.11 5.08
N THR A 59 9.34 2.79 6.03
CA THR A 59 9.24 1.47 6.65
C THR A 59 7.83 0.88 6.50
N ALA A 60 7.70 -0.42 6.77
CA ALA A 60 6.43 -1.11 6.84
C ALA A 60 5.50 -0.50 7.91
N ASP A 61 6.04 0.09 8.98
CA ASP A 61 5.24 0.74 10.02
C ASP A 61 4.54 2.01 9.48
N ASP A 62 5.16 2.76 8.56
CA ASP A 62 4.55 3.93 7.94
C ASP A 62 3.37 3.56 7.03
N VAL A 63 3.52 2.43 6.33
CA VAL A 63 2.45 1.85 5.50
C VAL A 63 1.31 1.33 6.37
N LEU A 64 1.63 0.60 7.44
CA LEU A 64 0.66 0.11 8.42
C LEU A 64 -0.14 1.27 9.01
N TRP A 65 0.54 2.33 9.45
CA TRP A 65 -0.10 3.52 10.01
C TRP A 65 -1.06 4.15 9.01
N THR A 66 -0.64 4.29 7.75
CA THR A 66 -1.47 4.86 6.68
C THR A 66 -2.74 4.04 6.43
N LEU A 67 -2.60 2.70 6.36
CA LEU A 67 -3.74 1.80 6.13
C LEU A 67 -4.70 1.78 7.32
N GLN A 68 -4.18 1.77 8.56
CA GLN A 68 -5.01 1.87 9.76
C GLN A 68 -5.74 3.20 9.85
N TRP A 69 -5.06 4.31 9.49
CA TRP A 69 -5.69 5.63 9.43
C TRP A 69 -6.83 5.66 8.41
N GLN A 70 -6.64 5.07 7.22
CA GLN A 70 -7.69 4.97 6.21
C GLN A 70 -8.87 4.11 6.67
N LEU A 71 -8.64 2.97 7.32
CA LEU A 71 -9.70 2.13 7.88
C LEU A 71 -10.51 2.85 8.96
N ALA A 72 -9.86 3.72 9.75
CA ALA A 72 -10.52 4.52 10.77
C ALA A 72 -11.25 5.75 10.22
N ALA A 73 -10.88 6.22 9.02
CA ALA A 73 -11.50 7.39 8.41
C ALA A 73 -12.83 7.00 7.74
N GLU A 74 -13.97 7.49 8.21
CA GLU A 74 -15.30 7.20 7.63
C GLU A 74 -15.47 7.82 6.21
N GLY A 75 -14.82 7.22 5.21
CA GLY A 75 -14.73 7.74 3.83
C GLY A 75 -14.71 6.66 2.76
N THR A 76 -14.69 7.08 1.49
CA THR A 76 -14.79 6.18 0.33
C THR A 76 -13.66 5.14 0.25
N VAL A 77 -12.46 5.50 0.73
CA VAL A 77 -11.30 4.60 0.76
C VAL A 77 -11.44 3.54 1.85
N ALA A 78 -12.03 3.86 3.00
CA ALA A 78 -12.33 2.87 4.03
C ALA A 78 -13.27 1.79 3.52
N ASN A 79 -14.26 2.14 2.68
CA ASN A 79 -15.15 1.15 2.07
C ASN A 79 -14.44 0.20 1.09
N LEU A 80 -13.34 0.64 0.44
CA LEU A 80 -12.53 -0.22 -0.43
C LEU A 80 -11.64 -1.18 0.39
N LEU A 81 -11.30 -0.78 1.62
CA LEU A 81 -10.52 -1.57 2.56
C LEU A 81 -11.40 -2.28 3.60
N ALA A 82 -12.74 -2.14 3.53
CA ALA A 82 -13.63 -2.63 4.58
C ALA A 82 -13.63 -4.16 4.71
N ASP A 83 -13.30 -4.87 3.63
CA ASP A 83 -13.11 -6.32 3.64
C ASP A 83 -11.77 -6.74 4.25
N ALA A 84 -10.84 -5.80 4.48
CA ALA A 84 -9.61 -6.05 5.23
C ALA A 84 -9.92 -6.14 6.73
N VAL A 85 -9.68 -7.33 7.28
CA VAL A 85 -9.93 -7.70 8.67
C VAL A 85 -8.78 -7.28 9.57
N SER A 86 -7.56 -7.36 9.04
CA SER A 86 -6.36 -6.94 9.76
C SER A 86 -5.26 -6.48 8.82
N VAL A 87 -4.46 -5.54 9.32
CA VAL A 87 -3.21 -5.10 8.72
C VAL A 87 -2.16 -5.12 9.82
N GLU A 88 -1.03 -5.75 9.55
CA GLU A 88 0.10 -5.87 10.49
C GLU A 88 1.43 -5.81 9.75
N THR A 89 2.51 -5.48 10.46
CA THR A 89 3.86 -5.59 9.91
C THR A 89 4.40 -7.01 10.09
N GLY A 90 5.10 -7.50 9.07
CA GLY A 90 5.80 -8.77 9.08
C GLY A 90 7.32 -8.61 9.15
N ALA A 91 8.05 -9.72 9.01
CA ALA A 91 9.50 -9.70 8.93
C ALA A 91 10.00 -8.95 7.68
N ASP A 92 11.27 -8.53 7.68
CA ASP A 92 11.97 -8.01 6.50
C ASP A 92 11.28 -6.82 5.79
N ASN A 93 10.66 -5.91 6.56
CA ASN A 93 9.97 -4.72 6.06
C ASN A 93 8.75 -5.07 5.18
N THR A 94 7.93 -6.01 5.66
CA THR A 94 6.70 -6.42 4.98
C THR A 94 5.45 -5.92 5.69
N VAL A 95 4.36 -5.78 4.92
CA VAL A 95 3.02 -5.52 5.44
C VAL A 95 2.11 -6.67 5.04
N VAL A 96 1.41 -7.26 6.00
CA VAL A 96 0.47 -8.35 5.78
C VAL A 96 -0.95 -7.83 5.92
N ILE A 97 -1.76 -8.03 4.89
CA ILE A 97 -3.19 -7.66 4.86
C ILE A 97 -3.99 -8.95 4.81
N THR A 98 -4.93 -9.12 5.75
CA THR A 98 -5.83 -10.29 5.78
C THR A 98 -7.27 -9.87 5.55
N LEU A 99 -7.99 -10.57 4.67
CA LEU A 99 -9.38 -10.32 4.30
C LEU A 99 -10.34 -11.32 4.99
N THR A 100 -11.62 -10.94 5.11
CA THR A 100 -12.69 -11.87 5.48
C THR A 100 -13.05 -12.77 4.30
N ALA A 101 -13.36 -14.04 4.59
CA ALA A 101 -13.96 -14.98 3.65
C ALA A 101 -15.46 -14.73 3.44
#